data_AF-A0A087H9V2-F1
#
_entry.id   AF-A0A087H9V2-F1
#
_cell.length_a   1.000
_cell.length_b   1.000
_cell.length_c   1.000
_cell.angle_alpha   90.00
_cell.angle_beta   90.00
_cell.angle_gamma   90.00
#
_symmetry.space_group_name_H-M   'P 1'
#
loop_
_entity.id
_entity.type
_entity.pdbx_description
1 polymer ?
#
loop_
_entity_poly.entity_id
_entity_poly.type
_entity_poly.pdbx_seq_one_letter_code
_entity_poly.pdbx_strand_id
1 'polypeptide(L)'
;MKKTPSPESTTISGKQHSSVAGDMEYYSWFDDACIQDMNYFVKTIAGIKTKGIRPDLIGSIIAHYASKWLPDLSGNVSSITDSKNNRNDPPESVTASLMKKRFFVETLVGILPPEKDSVPCNFLLRLLRTAKMVGANPNYLTELETRVSWQLDQASLKELMIPSFSHTCGTLLDVELVTRLVKKFSGLDIEGVKTGAALVKVAKLVDSYLAEAAIDGGLTLPEFISLVEALPSHARTTEDGLYRAIDTYLKAHPTVLKQERKEICRLIDSRKLSPEAALHAAQNDRLPVRAIIRVLFNEQTKLSRHMDWSGSSICSTTRSPTNPSGSHYFDAGSGARCLSKREMNVQQAEIRRLREDVVRLQSECGAMHLQLERLMEKKSSGSKGFFRWKRLGLVPSIRGSVNVEKMTNGEEESGDNGEGFEPRTPGNMKTRLVKGRTTPSRWRKSMS
;
A
#
# COMPACT_ATOMS: atom_id res chain seq x y z
N MET A 1 -12.18 -19.05 -90.02
CA MET A 1 -12.13 -17.65 -89.51
C MET A 1 -11.17 -17.62 -88.33
N LYS A 2 -9.95 -17.09 -88.53
CA LYS A 2 -9.38 -15.86 -87.91
C LYS A 2 -9.32 -15.93 -86.36
N LYS A 3 -8.17 -16.27 -85.77
CA LYS A 3 -7.03 -15.41 -85.32
C LYS A 3 -7.42 -14.30 -84.33
N THR A 4 -6.94 -14.45 -83.06
CA THR A 4 -6.21 -13.49 -82.16
C THR A 4 -6.67 -12.01 -82.11
N PRO A 5 -6.59 -11.28 -80.95
CA PRO A 5 -5.37 -11.21 -80.12
C PRO A 5 -5.51 -10.95 -78.60
N SER A 6 -4.49 -11.38 -77.84
CA SER A 6 -3.75 -10.50 -76.91
C SER A 6 -2.51 -9.96 -77.67
N PRO A 7 -1.78 -8.90 -77.28
CA PRO A 7 -1.60 -8.37 -75.92
C PRO A 7 -1.51 -6.82 -75.86
N GLU A 8 -1.38 -6.24 -74.66
CA GLU A 8 -0.56 -5.02 -74.52
C GLU A 8 0.06 -4.94 -73.12
N SER A 9 1.37 -4.70 -73.12
CA SER A 9 2.23 -4.54 -71.95
C SER A 9 2.63 -3.06 -71.83
N THR A 10 2.61 -2.57 -70.60
CA THR A 10 3.57 -1.68 -69.93
C THR A 10 4.38 -0.69 -70.78
N THR A 11 4.27 0.62 -70.49
CA THR A 11 5.42 1.54 -70.25
C THR A 11 4.98 2.76 -69.42
N ILE A 12 5.93 3.21 -68.59
CA ILE A 12 5.87 4.09 -67.42
C ILE A 12 6.07 5.57 -67.79
N SER A 13 5.38 6.48 -67.09
CA SER A 13 5.86 7.81 -66.66
C SER A 13 4.77 8.38 -65.73
N GLY A 14 4.95 8.67 -64.43
CA GLY A 14 6.07 9.29 -63.76
C GLY A 14 5.65 10.68 -63.26
N LYS A 15 4.98 10.79 -62.09
CA LYS A 15 5.17 11.88 -61.11
C LYS A 15 4.29 11.74 -59.87
N GLN A 16 4.89 12.21 -58.78
CA GLN A 16 4.58 12.04 -57.36
C GLN A 16 3.45 12.94 -56.84
N HIS A 17 3.11 12.68 -55.58
CA HIS A 17 2.37 13.47 -54.59
C HIS A 17 0.84 13.29 -54.52
N SER A 18 0.42 12.41 -53.61
CA SER A 18 -0.80 12.62 -52.81
C SER A 18 -0.53 12.19 -51.37
N SER A 19 0.10 13.10 -50.62
CA SER A 19 0.19 13.03 -49.16
C SER A 19 -1.13 13.49 -48.54
N VAL A 20 -1.67 12.65 -47.64
CA VAL A 20 -2.22 13.05 -46.34
C VAL A 20 -3.01 14.37 -46.36
N ALA A 21 -4.19 14.37 -46.99
CA ALA A 21 -5.12 15.49 -46.94
C ALA A 21 -6.42 15.18 -46.18
N GLY A 22 -6.61 13.94 -45.72
CA GLY A 22 -7.85 13.49 -45.07
C GLY A 22 -7.93 13.71 -43.55
N ASP A 23 -6.80 13.91 -42.86
CA ASP A 23 -6.76 13.96 -41.39
C ASP A 23 -6.73 15.40 -40.81
N MET A 24 -6.79 16.42 -41.68
CA MET A 24 -6.54 17.82 -41.30
C MET A 24 -7.81 18.65 -41.04
N GLU A 25 -9.01 18.05 -41.11
CA GLU A 25 -10.28 18.72 -40.76
C GLU A 25 -10.70 18.55 -39.29
N TYR A 26 -9.99 17.74 -38.49
CA TYR A 26 -10.40 17.41 -37.11
C TYR A 26 -10.03 18.48 -36.05
N TYR A 27 -9.29 19.53 -36.42
CA TYR A 27 -8.61 20.43 -35.48
C TYR A 27 -9.08 21.89 -35.50
N SER A 28 -10.17 22.23 -36.19
CA SER A 28 -10.68 23.62 -36.38
C SER A 28 -10.98 24.41 -35.08
N TRP A 29 -11.04 23.73 -33.93
CA TRP A 29 -11.34 24.31 -32.62
C TRP A 29 -10.12 24.39 -31.68
N PHE A 30 -8.94 23.95 -32.12
CA PHE A 30 -7.70 24.21 -31.42
C PHE A 30 -7.14 25.57 -31.82
N ASP A 31 -6.57 26.29 -30.86
CA ASP A 31 -5.64 27.38 -31.16
C ASP A 31 -4.40 26.79 -31.87
N ASP A 32 -4.17 27.18 -33.12
CA ASP A 32 -3.06 26.71 -33.97
C ASP A 32 -1.71 26.82 -33.24
N ALA A 33 -1.53 27.82 -32.37
CA ALA A 33 -0.33 28.00 -31.58
C ALA A 33 -0.09 26.86 -30.58
N CYS A 34 -1.13 26.35 -29.91
CA CYS A 34 -1.02 25.25 -28.95
C CYS A 34 -0.65 23.92 -29.63
N ILE A 35 -1.24 23.66 -30.82
CA ILE A 35 -0.89 22.49 -31.62
C ILE A 35 0.56 22.63 -32.12
N GLN A 36 0.95 23.81 -32.58
CA GLN A 36 2.29 24.07 -33.08
C GLN A 36 3.36 23.88 -32.00
N ASP A 37 3.13 24.38 -30.79
CA ASP A 37 4.00 24.17 -29.63
C ASP A 37 4.19 22.67 -29.34
N MET A 38 3.10 21.90 -29.35
CA MET A 38 3.16 20.46 -29.14
C MET A 38 3.93 19.75 -30.26
N ASN A 39 3.67 20.10 -31.51
CA ASN A 39 4.37 19.53 -32.67
C ASN A 39 5.87 19.85 -32.64
N TYR A 40 6.25 21.07 -32.25
CA TYR A 40 7.64 21.44 -32.06
C TYR A 40 8.30 20.63 -30.94
N PHE A 41 7.59 20.43 -29.83
CA PHE A 41 8.06 19.59 -28.74
C PHE A 41 8.28 18.14 -29.18
N VAL A 42 7.33 17.53 -29.89
CA VAL A 42 7.45 16.17 -30.43
C VAL A 42 8.66 16.03 -31.34
N LYS A 43 8.87 16.98 -32.27
CA LYS A 43 10.05 17.00 -33.16
C LYS A 43 11.35 17.15 -32.37
N THR A 44 11.34 17.97 -31.32
CA THR A 44 12.50 18.15 -30.44
C THR A 44 12.84 16.87 -29.70
N ILE A 45 11.85 16.17 -29.14
CA ILE A 45 12.04 14.86 -28.50
C ILE A 45 12.56 13.82 -29.49
N ALA A 46 12.05 13.78 -30.72
CA ALA A 46 12.55 12.90 -31.75
C ALA A 46 14.03 13.18 -32.08
N GLY A 47 14.42 14.45 -32.22
CA GLY A 47 15.82 14.85 -32.42
C GLY A 47 16.73 14.61 -31.20
N ILE A 48 16.18 14.60 -29.99
CA ILE A 48 16.89 14.22 -28.75
C ILE A 48 17.13 12.70 -28.72
N LYS A 49 16.15 11.89 -29.16
CA LYS A 49 16.28 10.43 -29.24
C LYS A 49 17.38 10.01 -30.22
N THR A 50 17.48 10.65 -31.39
CA THR A 50 18.54 10.32 -32.38
C THR A 50 19.96 10.64 -31.90
N LYS A 51 20.10 11.54 -30.92
CA LYS A 51 21.39 11.87 -30.28
C LYS A 51 21.81 10.86 -29.21
N GLY A 52 21.03 9.82 -28.94
CA GLY A 52 21.35 8.79 -27.96
C GLY A 52 21.26 9.26 -26.50
N ILE A 53 20.43 10.27 -26.22
CA ILE A 53 20.19 10.74 -24.85
C ILE A 53 19.47 9.64 -24.06
N ARG A 54 19.87 9.45 -22.79
CA ARG A 54 19.34 8.39 -21.93
C ARG A 54 17.80 8.49 -21.79
N PRO A 55 17.06 7.37 -21.90
CA PRO A 55 15.59 7.37 -21.84
C PRO A 55 14.98 8.00 -20.57
N ASP A 56 15.64 7.85 -19.42
CA ASP A 56 15.22 8.44 -18.13
C ASP A 56 15.19 9.97 -18.17
N LEU A 57 16.18 10.57 -18.83
CA LEU A 57 16.22 12.02 -19.00
C LEU A 57 15.13 12.49 -19.97
N ILE A 58 14.89 11.73 -21.05
CA ILE A 58 13.80 12.01 -22.00
C ILE A 58 12.44 11.95 -21.30
N GLY A 59 12.20 10.90 -20.51
CA GLY A 59 10.98 10.77 -19.71
C GLY A 59 10.82 11.90 -18.69
N SER A 60 11.90 12.35 -18.07
CA SER A 60 11.89 13.51 -17.16
C SER A 60 11.54 14.82 -17.88
N ILE A 61 12.09 15.06 -19.08
CA ILE A 61 11.76 16.23 -19.91
C ILE A 61 10.28 16.19 -20.30
N ILE A 62 9.76 15.03 -20.72
CA ILE A 62 8.35 14.86 -21.07
C ILE A 62 7.46 15.09 -19.85
N ALA A 63 7.80 14.53 -18.69
CA ALA A 63 7.02 14.71 -17.46
C ALA A 63 6.99 16.17 -17.01
N HIS A 64 8.10 16.88 -17.12
CA HIS A 64 8.18 18.31 -16.83
C HIS A 64 7.34 19.14 -17.81
N TYR A 65 7.46 18.88 -19.11
CA TYR A 65 6.65 19.52 -20.14
C TYR A 65 5.14 19.27 -19.90
N ALA A 66 4.77 18.01 -19.64
CA ALA A 66 3.40 17.61 -19.37
C ALA A 66 2.82 18.33 -18.14
N SER A 67 3.61 18.54 -17.09
CA SER A 67 3.16 19.24 -15.87
C SER A 67 2.85 20.73 -16.10
N LYS A 68 3.46 21.34 -17.12
CA LYS A 68 3.17 22.73 -17.52
C LYS A 68 1.80 22.86 -18.19
N TRP A 69 1.42 21.87 -19.01
CA TRP A 69 0.18 21.87 -19.78
C TRP A 69 -0.99 21.21 -19.04
N LEU A 70 -0.69 20.24 -18.18
CA LEU A 70 -1.64 19.47 -17.40
C LEU A 70 -1.20 19.50 -15.93
N PRO A 71 -1.64 20.50 -15.15
CA PRO A 71 -1.24 20.64 -13.75
C PRO A 71 -1.55 19.41 -12.89
N ASP A 72 -2.59 18.64 -13.25
CA ASP A 72 -2.96 17.36 -12.63
C ASP A 72 -1.80 16.34 -12.62
N LEU A 73 -0.85 16.49 -13.56
CA LEU A 73 0.34 15.64 -13.69
C LEU A 73 1.52 16.12 -12.85
N SER A 74 1.42 17.25 -12.13
CA SER A 74 2.49 17.82 -11.30
C SER A 74 2.67 17.09 -9.96
N GLY A 75 1.65 16.38 -9.46
CA GLY A 75 1.75 15.50 -8.27
C GLY A 75 1.70 16.23 -6.94
N ASN A 76 1.95 17.53 -6.98
CA ASN A 76 1.52 18.45 -5.94
C ASN A 76 -0.01 18.48 -5.94
N VAL A 77 -0.60 18.21 -4.77
CA VAL A 77 -2.00 18.53 -4.52
C VAL A 77 -2.07 20.05 -4.46
N SER A 78 -2.13 20.69 -5.63
CA SER A 78 -2.63 22.04 -5.68
C SER A 78 -4.10 21.90 -5.31
N SER A 79 -4.46 22.45 -4.15
CA SER A 79 -5.85 22.70 -3.83
C SER A 79 -6.53 23.29 -5.06
N ILE A 80 -7.82 23.00 -5.20
CA ILE A 80 -8.74 23.51 -6.22
C ILE A 80 -8.82 25.07 -6.23
N THR A 81 -7.92 25.77 -5.54
CA THR A 81 -7.98 27.21 -5.27
C THR A 81 -7.07 28.08 -6.14
N ASP A 82 -6.07 27.53 -6.85
CA ASP A 82 -5.00 28.39 -7.42
C ASP A 82 -4.95 28.42 -8.95
N SER A 83 -5.99 27.97 -9.66
CA SER A 83 -6.13 28.19 -11.11
C SER A 83 -6.74 29.56 -11.46
N LYS A 84 -6.44 30.60 -10.68
CA LYS A 84 -6.62 32.00 -11.10
C LYS A 84 -5.33 32.50 -11.73
N ASN A 85 -4.93 31.91 -12.85
CA ASN A 85 -3.95 32.55 -13.72
C ASN A 85 -4.68 33.15 -14.91
N ASN A 86 -4.60 34.48 -15.00
CA ASN A 86 -5.05 35.34 -16.08
C ASN A 86 -4.75 34.75 -17.46
N ARG A 87 -5.74 34.08 -18.06
CA ARG A 87 -5.85 33.97 -19.51
C ARG A 87 -7.18 34.60 -19.89
N ASN A 88 -7.10 35.73 -20.57
CA ASN A 88 -8.23 36.41 -21.22
C ASN A 88 -8.66 35.62 -22.46
N ASP A 89 -8.84 34.31 -22.32
CA ASP A 89 -9.30 33.45 -23.40
C ASP A 89 -10.83 33.51 -23.44
N PRO A 90 -11.43 33.54 -24.65
CA PRO A 90 -12.89 33.46 -24.79
C PRO A 90 -13.42 32.18 -24.12
N PRO A 91 -14.72 32.10 -23.78
CA PRO A 91 -15.29 30.91 -23.16
C PRO A 91 -15.17 29.71 -24.11
N GLU A 92 -14.10 28.94 -23.96
CA GLU A 92 -13.88 27.69 -24.67
C GLU A 92 -14.96 26.70 -24.22
N SER A 93 -15.63 26.05 -25.18
CA SER A 93 -16.62 25.02 -24.87
C SER A 93 -15.98 23.90 -24.03
N VAL A 94 -16.70 23.37 -23.04
CA VAL A 94 -16.23 22.26 -22.20
C VAL A 94 -15.78 21.07 -23.06
N THR A 95 -16.49 20.81 -24.15
CA THR A 95 -16.16 19.74 -25.11
C THR A 95 -14.83 20.02 -25.82
N ALA A 96 -14.56 21.27 -26.20
CA ALA A 96 -13.30 21.66 -26.81
C ALA A 96 -12.15 21.47 -25.81
N SER A 97 -12.26 22.00 -24.60
CA SER A 97 -11.23 21.82 -23.56
C SER A 97 -10.94 20.34 -23.26
N LEU A 98 -11.99 19.51 -23.20
CA LEU A 98 -11.87 18.06 -22.99
C LEU A 98 -11.10 17.38 -24.13
N MET A 99 -11.50 17.65 -25.38
CA MET A 99 -10.86 17.08 -26.55
C MET A 99 -9.41 17.57 -26.67
N LYS A 100 -9.13 18.82 -26.27
CA LYS A 100 -7.77 19.39 -26.25
C LYS A 100 -6.89 18.57 -25.32
N LYS A 101 -7.39 18.37 -24.10
CA LYS A 101 -6.74 17.55 -23.09
C LYS A 101 -6.53 16.11 -23.56
N ARG A 102 -7.51 15.52 -24.25
CA ARG A 102 -7.39 14.19 -24.86
C ARG A 102 -6.25 14.14 -25.88
N PHE A 103 -6.22 15.05 -26.84
CA PHE A 103 -5.14 15.12 -27.84
C PHE A 103 -3.76 15.25 -27.18
N PHE A 104 -3.61 16.12 -26.19
CA PHE A 104 -2.36 16.27 -25.45
C PHE A 104 -1.94 14.99 -24.75
N VAL A 105 -2.87 14.33 -24.04
CA VAL A 105 -2.59 13.07 -23.34
C VAL A 105 -2.18 11.97 -24.31
N GLU A 106 -2.92 11.77 -25.40
CA GLU A 106 -2.61 10.76 -26.42
C GLU A 106 -1.24 11.01 -27.07
N THR A 107 -0.96 12.27 -27.43
CA THR A 107 0.35 12.66 -28.00
C THR A 107 1.48 12.44 -27.00
N LEU A 108 1.27 12.78 -25.72
CA LEU A 108 2.26 12.54 -24.66
C LEU A 108 2.59 11.05 -24.52
N VAL A 109 1.58 10.18 -24.53
CA VAL A 109 1.78 8.72 -24.48
C VAL A 109 2.60 8.25 -25.67
N GLY A 110 2.27 8.71 -26.88
CA GLY A 110 2.97 8.33 -28.12
C GLY A 110 4.45 8.71 -28.18
N ILE A 111 4.90 9.70 -27.40
CA ILE A 111 6.32 10.09 -27.35
C ILE A 111 7.11 9.49 -26.18
N LEU A 112 6.45 8.80 -25.24
CA LEU A 112 7.13 8.22 -24.07
C LEU A 112 8.20 7.19 -24.51
N PRO A 113 9.41 7.22 -23.92
CA PRO A 113 10.44 6.22 -24.20
C PRO A 113 9.95 4.81 -23.82
N PRO A 114 10.09 3.78 -24.67
CA PRO A 114 9.53 2.45 -24.42
C PRO A 114 10.23 1.69 -23.28
N GLU A 115 11.44 2.12 -22.89
CA GLU A 115 12.27 1.44 -21.91
C GLU A 115 11.64 1.48 -20.51
N LYS A 116 11.80 0.39 -19.76
CA LYS A 116 11.38 0.31 -18.35
C LYS A 116 12.13 1.36 -17.53
N ASP A 117 11.45 1.90 -16.52
CA ASP A 117 11.98 2.90 -15.57
C ASP A 117 12.43 4.22 -16.22
N SER A 118 12.14 4.43 -17.52
CA SER A 118 12.37 5.71 -18.21
C SER A 118 11.44 6.83 -17.72
N VAL A 119 10.27 6.47 -17.19
CA VAL A 119 9.25 7.39 -16.70
C VAL A 119 8.75 6.90 -15.34
N PRO A 120 8.72 7.76 -14.29
CA PRO A 120 8.30 7.35 -12.96
C PRO A 120 6.87 6.78 -12.93
N CYS A 121 6.68 5.66 -12.22
CA CYS A 121 5.37 4.97 -12.12
C CYS A 121 4.23 5.89 -11.67
N ASN A 122 4.46 6.74 -10.66
CA ASN A 122 3.46 7.71 -10.18
C ASN A 122 3.07 8.76 -11.23
N PHE A 123 3.98 9.12 -12.15
CA PHE A 123 3.62 9.96 -13.30
C PHE A 123 2.74 9.20 -14.29
N LEU A 124 3.07 7.95 -14.60
CA LEU A 124 2.24 7.13 -15.49
C LEU A 124 0.84 6.90 -14.91
N LEU A 125 0.70 6.71 -13.60
CA LEU A 125 -0.60 6.59 -12.94
C LEU A 125 -1.43 7.87 -13.03
N ARG A 126 -0.81 9.04 -12.84
CA ARG A 126 -1.49 10.34 -13.05
C ARG A 126 -1.90 10.54 -14.50
N LEU A 127 -1.03 10.15 -15.44
CA LEU A 127 -1.32 10.20 -16.87
C LEU A 127 -2.46 9.24 -17.24
N LEU A 128 -2.48 8.02 -16.68
CA LEU A 128 -3.55 7.04 -16.85
C LEU A 128 -4.88 7.53 -16.29
N ARG A 129 -4.89 8.09 -15.06
CA ARG A 129 -6.08 8.74 -14.50
C ARG A 129 -6.62 9.80 -15.45
N THR A 130 -5.74 10.66 -15.96
CA THR A 130 -6.11 11.74 -16.89
C THR A 130 -6.63 11.19 -18.21
N ALA A 131 -5.98 10.16 -18.77
CA ALA A 131 -6.38 9.49 -20.00
C ALA A 131 -7.77 8.85 -19.90
N LYS A 132 -8.08 8.21 -18.76
CA LYS A 132 -9.42 7.63 -18.52
C LYS A 132 -10.48 8.72 -18.36
N MET A 133 -10.17 9.78 -17.62
CA MET A 133 -11.08 10.92 -17.43
C MET A 133 -11.48 11.57 -18.75
N VAL A 134 -10.55 11.68 -19.70
CA VAL A 134 -10.81 12.30 -21.02
C VAL A 134 -11.29 11.33 -22.11
N GLY A 135 -11.46 10.05 -21.77
CA GLY A 135 -11.87 9.03 -22.74
C GLY A 135 -10.87 8.83 -23.88
N ALA A 136 -9.57 8.80 -23.57
CA ALA A 136 -8.52 8.56 -24.55
C ALA A 136 -8.68 7.20 -25.27
N ASN A 137 -8.09 7.07 -26.45
CA ASN A 137 -8.15 5.84 -27.25
C ASN A 137 -7.65 4.62 -26.44
N PRO A 138 -8.35 3.46 -26.50
CA PRO A 138 -7.97 2.26 -25.75
C PRO A 138 -6.54 1.76 -26.02
N ASN A 139 -5.96 2.04 -27.19
CA ASN A 139 -4.58 1.67 -27.50
C ASN A 139 -3.59 2.38 -26.55
N TYR A 140 -3.79 3.67 -26.28
CA TYR A 140 -2.94 4.42 -25.36
C TYR A 140 -3.18 4.01 -23.90
N LEU A 141 -4.42 3.66 -23.55
CA LEU A 141 -4.74 3.15 -22.20
C LEU A 141 -4.06 1.80 -21.93
N THR A 142 -4.15 0.87 -22.89
CA THR A 142 -3.53 -0.47 -22.75
C THR A 142 -2.01 -0.39 -22.71
N GLU A 143 -1.41 0.54 -23.46
CA GLU A 143 0.03 0.83 -23.39
C GLU A 143 0.43 1.38 -22.01
N LEU A 144 -0.28 2.39 -21.50
CA LEU A 144 -0.05 2.95 -20.17
C LEU A 144 -0.17 1.91 -19.07
N GLU A 145 -1.22 1.10 -19.11
CA GLU A 145 -1.41 0.00 -18.15
C GLU A 145 -0.26 -1.00 -18.18
N THR A 146 0.23 -1.35 -19.37
CA THR A 146 1.34 -2.29 -19.52
C THR A 146 2.61 -1.72 -18.88
N ARG A 147 2.92 -0.44 -19.16
CA ARG A 147 4.06 0.26 -18.56
C ARG A 147 3.93 0.40 -17.03
N VAL A 148 2.73 0.69 -16.51
CA VAL A 148 2.46 0.75 -15.06
C VAL A 148 2.65 -0.63 -14.42
N SER A 149 2.15 -1.69 -15.06
CA SER A 149 2.23 -3.06 -14.56
C SER A 149 3.67 -3.59 -14.45
N TRP A 150 4.63 -2.99 -15.15
CA TRP A 150 6.05 -3.36 -15.07
C TRP A 150 6.76 -2.82 -13.82
N GLN A 151 6.25 -1.73 -13.24
CA GLN A 151 6.87 -0.99 -12.14
C GLN A 151 5.86 -0.66 -11.02
N LEU A 152 4.84 -1.50 -10.84
CA LEU A 152 3.80 -1.30 -9.82
C LEU A 152 4.36 -1.30 -8.39
N ASP A 153 5.53 -1.89 -8.18
CA ASP A 153 6.25 -1.87 -6.90
C ASP A 153 6.81 -0.49 -6.52
N GLN A 154 6.82 0.46 -7.46
CA GLN A 154 7.19 1.85 -7.27
C GLN A 154 5.96 2.78 -7.13
N ALA A 155 4.74 2.24 -7.23
CA ALA A 155 3.52 3.01 -7.12
C ALA A 155 3.24 3.42 -5.67
N SER A 156 2.65 4.60 -5.51
CA SER A 156 2.07 5.04 -4.24
C SER A 156 0.56 4.78 -4.22
N LEU A 157 0.02 4.52 -3.02
CA LEU A 157 -1.42 4.31 -2.83
C LEU A 157 -2.25 5.46 -3.41
N LYS A 158 -1.86 6.71 -3.11
CA LYS A 158 -2.54 7.93 -3.57
C LYS A 158 -2.73 7.97 -5.08
N GLU A 159 -1.69 7.62 -5.84
CA GLU A 159 -1.74 7.68 -7.30
C GLU A 159 -2.39 6.42 -7.91
N LEU A 160 -2.38 5.28 -7.19
CA LEU A 160 -3.08 4.06 -7.60
C LEU A 160 -4.61 4.18 -7.47
N MET A 161 -5.11 5.02 -6.56
CA MET A 161 -6.54 5.26 -6.32
C MET A 161 -7.21 6.04 -7.47
N ILE A 162 -7.36 5.41 -8.63
CA ILE A 162 -7.97 6.01 -9.82
C ILE A 162 -9.50 5.90 -9.71
N PRO A 163 -10.25 7.01 -9.84
CA PRO A 163 -11.71 6.97 -9.83
C PRO A 163 -12.28 6.17 -10.99
N SER A 164 -13.45 5.57 -10.78
CA SER A 164 -14.27 5.06 -11.89
C SER A 164 -14.92 6.24 -12.62
N PHE A 165 -14.71 6.33 -13.93
CA PHE A 165 -15.31 7.37 -14.78
C PHE A 165 -16.54 6.87 -15.56
N SER A 166 -17.03 5.66 -15.25
CA SER A 166 -18.22 5.11 -15.90
C SER A 166 -19.49 5.58 -15.19
N HIS A 167 -20.47 6.04 -15.96
CA HIS A 167 -21.77 6.50 -15.47
C HIS A 167 -22.68 5.34 -14.98
N THR A 168 -22.31 4.10 -15.26
CA THR A 168 -23.04 2.89 -14.82
C THR A 168 -22.40 2.19 -13.63
N CYS A 169 -21.25 2.68 -13.15
CA CYS A 169 -20.49 2.01 -12.10
C CYS A 169 -20.99 2.44 -10.72
N GLY A 170 -21.26 1.45 -9.87
CA GLY A 170 -21.64 1.69 -8.47
C GLY A 170 -20.46 2.02 -7.56
N THR A 171 -19.21 1.85 -8.02
CA THR A 171 -18.01 2.08 -7.22
C THR A 171 -17.34 3.42 -7.52
N LEU A 172 -16.74 4.00 -6.50
CA LEU A 172 -15.95 5.23 -6.56
C LEU A 172 -14.58 5.00 -7.20
N LEU A 173 -13.99 3.81 -6.99
CA LEU A 173 -12.67 3.44 -7.48
C LEU A 173 -12.75 2.37 -8.56
N ASP A 174 -11.85 2.45 -9.52
CA ASP A 174 -11.73 1.47 -10.60
C ASP A 174 -10.94 0.23 -10.14
N VAL A 175 -11.60 -0.63 -9.37
CA VAL A 175 -11.02 -1.88 -8.83
C VAL A 175 -10.67 -2.86 -9.95
N GLU A 176 -11.43 -2.86 -11.04
CA GLU A 176 -11.13 -3.70 -12.20
C GLU A 176 -9.81 -3.30 -12.86
N LEU A 177 -9.53 -2.00 -13.02
CA LEU A 177 -8.24 -1.51 -13.49
C LEU A 177 -7.10 -2.01 -12.60
N VAL A 178 -7.20 -1.82 -11.27
CA VAL A 178 -6.14 -2.26 -10.35
C VAL A 178 -5.96 -3.78 -10.44
N THR A 179 -7.04 -4.53 -10.55
CA THR A 179 -6.99 -5.99 -10.75
C THR A 179 -6.23 -6.36 -12.02
N ARG A 180 -6.48 -5.68 -13.15
CA ARG A 180 -5.76 -5.91 -14.41
C ARG A 180 -4.28 -5.54 -14.31
N LEU A 181 -3.94 -4.43 -13.64
CA LEU A 181 -2.55 -4.02 -13.39
C LEU A 181 -1.81 -5.05 -12.53
N VAL A 182 -2.45 -5.54 -11.47
CA VAL A 182 -1.86 -6.54 -10.56
C VAL A 182 -1.68 -7.88 -11.26
N LYS A 183 -2.66 -8.35 -12.04
CA LYS A 183 -2.54 -9.60 -12.84
C LYS A 183 -1.41 -9.52 -13.86
N LYS A 184 -1.29 -8.39 -14.58
CA LYS A 184 -0.15 -8.15 -15.49
C LYS A 184 1.18 -8.09 -14.71
N PHE A 185 1.19 -7.48 -13.52
CA PHE A 185 2.38 -7.42 -12.68
C PHE A 185 2.81 -8.82 -12.22
N SER A 186 1.89 -9.66 -11.74
CA SER A 186 2.16 -11.00 -11.23
C SER A 186 2.50 -12.00 -12.33
N GLY A 187 1.94 -11.86 -13.54
CA GLY A 187 2.31 -12.68 -14.70
C GLY A 187 3.79 -12.60 -15.06
N LEU A 188 4.43 -11.45 -14.82
CA LEU A 188 5.87 -11.24 -15.09
C LEU A 188 6.79 -11.90 -14.05
N ASP A 189 6.26 -12.22 -12.87
CA ASP A 189 6.99 -12.96 -11.84
C ASP A 189 7.12 -14.45 -12.20
N ILE A 190 6.11 -15.00 -12.89
CA ILE A 190 6.13 -16.37 -13.43
C ILE A 190 7.26 -16.55 -14.46
N GLU A 191 7.62 -15.47 -15.17
CA GLU A 191 8.73 -15.43 -16.13
C GLU A 191 10.10 -15.23 -15.46
N GLY A 192 10.16 -15.16 -14.11
CA GLY A 192 11.40 -14.97 -13.35
C GLY A 192 11.99 -13.54 -13.45
N VAL A 193 11.23 -12.59 -14.00
CA VAL A 193 11.71 -11.22 -14.29
C VAL A 193 11.72 -10.34 -13.03
N LYS A 194 11.03 -10.74 -11.96
CA LYS A 194 10.83 -9.92 -10.76
C LYS A 194 11.41 -10.55 -9.49
N THR A 195 11.89 -9.68 -8.62
CA THR A 195 12.39 -10.07 -7.29
C THR A 195 11.23 -10.25 -6.32
N GLY A 196 11.27 -11.26 -5.46
CA GLY A 196 10.25 -11.47 -4.41
C GLY A 196 10.00 -10.23 -3.54
N ALA A 197 10.99 -9.35 -3.36
CA ALA A 197 10.82 -8.07 -2.67
C ALA A 197 9.84 -7.11 -3.37
N ALA A 198 9.85 -7.06 -4.70
CA ALA A 198 8.90 -6.23 -5.47
C ALA A 198 7.48 -6.77 -5.32
N LEU A 199 7.32 -8.10 -5.35
CA LEU A 199 6.04 -8.76 -5.15
C LEU A 199 5.47 -8.49 -3.74
N VAL A 200 6.29 -8.52 -2.70
CA VAL A 200 5.90 -8.17 -1.33
C VAL A 200 5.47 -6.70 -1.22
N LYS A 201 6.16 -5.77 -1.90
CA LYS A 201 5.75 -4.35 -1.93
C LYS A 201 4.39 -4.18 -2.59
N VAL A 202 4.15 -4.84 -3.73
CA VAL A 202 2.86 -4.79 -4.42
C VAL A 202 1.76 -5.42 -3.56
N ALA A 203 2.02 -6.52 -2.86
CA ALA A 203 1.03 -7.10 -1.96
C ALA A 203 0.60 -6.14 -0.85
N LYS A 204 1.54 -5.44 -0.22
CA LYS A 204 1.24 -4.40 0.78
C LYS A 204 0.48 -3.22 0.20
N LEU A 205 0.80 -2.82 -1.04
CA LEU A 205 0.09 -1.76 -1.75
C LEU A 205 -1.35 -2.17 -2.06
N VAL A 206 -1.57 -3.40 -2.54
CA VAL A 206 -2.90 -3.96 -2.83
C VAL A 206 -3.72 -4.10 -1.56
N ASP A 207 -3.15 -4.60 -0.47
CA ASP A 207 -3.84 -4.71 0.82
C ASP A 207 -4.23 -3.32 1.37
N SER A 208 -3.40 -2.30 1.14
CA SER A 208 -3.73 -0.91 1.49
C SER A 208 -4.83 -0.34 0.60
N TYR A 209 -4.77 -0.61 -0.71
CA TYR A 209 -5.82 -0.21 -1.65
C TYR A 209 -7.17 -0.88 -1.33
N LEU A 210 -7.17 -2.17 -1.04
CA LEU A 210 -8.36 -2.92 -0.65
C LEU A 210 -8.99 -2.36 0.63
N ALA A 211 -8.17 -1.93 1.60
CA ALA A 211 -8.70 -1.31 2.81
C ALA A 211 -9.43 0.01 2.55
N GLU A 212 -8.97 0.81 1.58
CA GLU A 212 -9.66 2.04 1.17
C GLU A 212 -10.89 1.73 0.30
N ALA A 213 -10.76 0.83 -0.68
CA ALA A 213 -11.86 0.42 -1.55
C ALA A 213 -12.99 -0.27 -0.77
N ALA A 214 -12.68 -0.99 0.31
CA ALA A 214 -13.65 -1.67 1.15
C ALA A 214 -14.63 -0.72 1.87
N ILE A 215 -14.29 0.57 1.99
CA ILE A 215 -15.18 1.59 2.57
C ILE A 215 -16.36 1.88 1.63
N ASP A 216 -16.16 1.67 0.33
CA ASP A 216 -17.17 1.92 -0.69
C ASP A 216 -18.28 0.85 -0.63
N GLY A 217 -19.52 1.31 -0.41
CA GLY A 217 -20.71 0.45 -0.40
C GLY A 217 -21.03 -0.18 -1.75
N GLY A 218 -20.47 0.34 -2.85
CA GLY A 218 -20.61 -0.24 -4.19
C GLY A 218 -19.70 -1.45 -4.44
N LEU A 219 -18.70 -1.71 -3.60
CA LEU A 219 -17.73 -2.78 -3.82
C LEU A 219 -18.37 -4.16 -3.63
N THR A 220 -18.39 -4.96 -4.69
CA THR A 220 -18.94 -6.30 -4.62
C THR A 220 -17.93 -7.33 -4.09
N LEU A 221 -18.42 -8.39 -3.45
CA LEU A 221 -17.56 -9.47 -2.94
C LEU A 221 -16.70 -10.11 -4.05
N PRO A 222 -17.22 -10.43 -5.25
CA PRO A 222 -16.40 -11.01 -6.32
C PRO A 222 -15.26 -10.10 -6.77
N GLU A 223 -15.46 -8.78 -6.83
CA GLU A 223 -14.39 -7.82 -7.14
C GLU A 223 -13.30 -7.82 -6.07
N PHE A 224 -13.69 -7.85 -4.79
CA PHE A 224 -12.77 -7.95 -3.68
C PHE A 224 -11.92 -9.23 -3.78
N ILE A 225 -12.57 -10.38 -3.95
CA ILE A 225 -11.89 -11.69 -4.06
C ILE A 225 -10.95 -11.71 -5.28
N SER A 226 -11.42 -11.25 -6.44
CA SER A 226 -10.65 -11.24 -7.69
C SER A 226 -9.35 -10.44 -7.57
N LEU A 227 -9.35 -9.33 -6.82
CA LEU A 227 -8.14 -8.55 -6.57
C LEU A 227 -7.20 -9.24 -5.57
N VAL A 228 -7.73 -9.91 -4.53
CA VAL A 228 -6.91 -10.68 -3.58
C VAL A 228 -6.20 -11.84 -4.29
N GLU A 229 -6.93 -12.56 -5.15
CA GLU A 229 -6.46 -13.72 -5.92
C GLU A 229 -5.57 -13.36 -7.12
N ALA A 230 -5.52 -12.09 -7.52
CA ALA A 230 -4.60 -11.61 -8.55
C ALA A 230 -3.12 -11.73 -8.15
N LEU A 231 -2.85 -11.90 -6.85
CA LEU A 231 -1.52 -12.12 -6.28
C LEU A 231 -1.32 -13.57 -5.84
N PRO A 232 -0.13 -14.16 -6.05
CA PRO A 232 0.16 -15.50 -5.59
C PRO A 232 0.25 -15.55 -4.05
N SER A 233 0.00 -16.74 -3.48
CA SER A 233 -0.07 -16.94 -2.02
C SER A 233 1.23 -16.61 -1.28
N HIS A 234 2.39 -16.69 -1.92
CA HIS A 234 3.68 -16.36 -1.31
C HIS A 234 4.03 -14.86 -1.36
N ALA A 235 3.24 -14.03 -2.07
CA ALA A 235 3.44 -12.57 -2.13
C ALA A 235 3.26 -11.90 -0.76
N ARG A 236 2.39 -12.46 0.08
CA ARG A 236 2.12 -11.97 1.43
C ARG A 236 2.97 -12.75 2.44
N THR A 237 3.96 -12.06 3.02
CA THR A 237 4.73 -12.55 4.18
C THR A 237 3.94 -12.39 5.48
N THR A 238 3.16 -11.31 5.58
CA THR A 238 2.23 -11.00 6.68
C THR A 238 0.87 -10.67 6.11
N GLU A 239 -0.21 -11.14 6.74
CA GLU A 239 -1.59 -10.92 6.25
C GLU A 239 -2.39 -9.89 7.04
N ASP A 240 -1.74 -9.11 7.90
CA ASP A 240 -2.36 -8.06 8.69
C ASP A 240 -3.09 -7.01 7.83
N GLY A 241 -2.49 -6.64 6.70
CA GLY A 241 -3.08 -5.70 5.74
C GLY A 241 -4.36 -6.25 5.10
N LEU A 242 -4.31 -7.51 4.65
CA LEU A 242 -5.47 -8.22 4.10
C LEU A 242 -6.57 -8.38 5.16
N TYR A 243 -6.21 -8.77 6.38
CA TYR A 243 -7.15 -8.86 7.50
C TYR A 243 -7.84 -7.51 7.75
N ARG A 244 -7.07 -6.41 7.81
CA ARG A 244 -7.63 -5.07 7.97
C ARG A 244 -8.61 -4.73 6.84
N ALA A 245 -8.28 -5.05 5.59
CA ALA A 245 -9.17 -4.80 4.46
C ALA A 245 -10.48 -5.58 4.55
N ILE A 246 -10.40 -6.87 4.92
CA ILE A 246 -11.58 -7.72 5.13
C ILE A 246 -12.43 -7.19 6.30
N ASP A 247 -11.78 -6.78 7.39
CA ASP A 247 -12.48 -6.21 8.53
C ASP A 247 -13.22 -4.92 8.17
N THR A 248 -12.58 -4.02 7.43
CA THR A 248 -13.20 -2.80 6.91
C THR A 248 -14.38 -3.14 6.01
N TYR A 249 -14.24 -4.13 5.12
CA TYR A 249 -15.31 -4.58 4.23
C TYR A 249 -16.53 -5.06 5.03
N LEU A 250 -16.31 -5.96 6.00
CA LEU A 250 -17.40 -6.43 6.87
C LEU A 250 -18.02 -5.31 7.71
N LYS A 251 -17.29 -4.22 7.98
CA LYS A 251 -17.82 -3.03 8.66
C LYS A 251 -18.75 -2.23 7.76
N ALA A 252 -18.30 -1.94 6.54
CA ALA A 252 -18.99 -1.06 5.61
C ALA A 252 -20.19 -1.77 4.93
N HIS A 253 -20.18 -3.11 4.92
CA HIS A 253 -21.17 -3.94 4.24
C HIS A 253 -21.93 -4.84 5.22
N PRO A 254 -22.80 -4.28 6.10
CA PRO A 254 -23.54 -5.06 7.09
C PRO A 254 -24.53 -6.07 6.48
N THR A 255 -24.97 -5.81 5.24
CA THR A 255 -25.90 -6.65 4.45
C THR A 255 -25.29 -7.94 3.92
N VAL A 256 -23.97 -8.12 4.03
CA VAL A 256 -23.26 -9.32 3.57
C VAL A 256 -23.77 -10.57 4.28
N LEU A 257 -24.13 -11.58 3.49
CA LEU A 257 -24.72 -12.82 3.94
C LEU A 257 -23.72 -13.66 4.75
N LYS A 258 -24.22 -14.51 5.65
CA LYS A 258 -23.36 -15.41 6.45
C LYS A 258 -22.41 -16.26 5.59
N GLN A 259 -22.86 -16.68 4.41
CA GLN A 259 -22.06 -17.46 3.46
C GLN A 259 -20.93 -16.63 2.85
N GLU A 260 -21.22 -15.40 2.45
CA GLU A 260 -20.24 -14.44 1.92
C GLU A 260 -19.20 -14.06 2.98
N ARG A 261 -19.61 -13.85 4.24
CA ARG A 261 -18.68 -13.64 5.36
C ARG A 261 -17.73 -14.82 5.55
N LYS A 262 -18.24 -16.05 5.40
CA LYS A 262 -17.42 -17.27 5.46
C LYS A 262 -16.45 -17.36 4.29
N GLU A 263 -16.87 -16.95 3.10
CA GLU A 263 -16.04 -16.95 1.90
C GLU A 263 -14.90 -15.93 2.00
N ILE A 264 -15.19 -14.67 2.32
CA ILE A 264 -14.15 -13.65 2.44
C ILE A 264 -13.18 -13.94 3.58
N CYS A 265 -13.65 -14.46 4.73
CA CYS A 265 -12.79 -14.81 5.85
C CYS A 265 -11.93 -16.06 5.58
N ARG A 266 -12.26 -16.87 4.56
CA ARG A 266 -11.43 -18.03 4.17
C ARG A 266 -10.13 -17.59 3.49
N LEU A 267 -10.07 -16.35 2.96
CA LEU A 267 -8.88 -15.80 2.33
C LEU A 267 -7.72 -15.58 3.32
N ILE A 268 -8.01 -15.51 4.63
CA ILE A 268 -7.02 -15.25 5.68
C ILE A 268 -6.28 -16.55 6.05
N ASP A 269 -4.98 -16.59 5.84
CA ASP A 269 -4.06 -17.55 6.43
C ASP A 269 -3.63 -17.09 7.82
N SER A 270 -4.31 -17.63 8.84
CA SER A 270 -4.02 -17.34 10.26
C SER A 270 -2.56 -17.54 10.66
N ARG A 271 -1.79 -18.38 9.93
CA ARG A 271 -0.36 -18.60 10.21
C ARG A 271 0.48 -17.34 10.00
N LYS A 272 0.05 -16.48 9.08
CA LYS A 272 0.76 -15.26 8.66
C LYS A 272 0.25 -13.99 9.33
N LEU A 273 -0.65 -14.10 10.29
CA LEU A 273 -1.06 -12.98 11.13
C LEU A 273 0.00 -12.72 12.21
N SER A 274 0.25 -11.44 12.46
CA SER A 274 0.94 -10.98 13.68
C SER A 274 0.12 -11.32 14.93
N PRO A 275 0.75 -11.43 16.11
CA PRO A 275 0.03 -11.69 17.36
C PRO A 275 -1.00 -10.58 17.66
N GLU A 276 -0.70 -9.32 17.31
CA GLU A 276 -1.63 -8.20 17.48
C GLU A 276 -2.86 -8.35 16.56
N ALA A 277 -2.66 -8.68 15.29
CA ALA A 277 -3.75 -8.91 14.35
C ALA A 277 -4.57 -10.15 14.72
N ALA A 278 -3.92 -11.22 15.20
CA ALA A 278 -4.57 -12.42 15.67
C ALA A 278 -5.44 -12.15 16.90
N LEU A 279 -4.96 -11.34 17.86
CA LEU A 279 -5.74 -10.92 19.02
C LEU A 279 -6.97 -10.12 18.61
N HIS A 280 -6.81 -9.14 17.71
CA HIS A 280 -7.93 -8.36 17.20
C HIS A 280 -8.95 -9.26 16.47
N ALA A 281 -8.48 -10.21 15.65
CA ALA A 281 -9.34 -11.18 14.99
C ALA A 281 -10.10 -12.08 15.97
N ALA A 282 -9.46 -12.49 17.07
CA ALA A 282 -10.11 -13.32 18.08
C ALA A 282 -11.26 -12.61 18.81
N GLN A 283 -11.19 -11.28 18.92
CA GLN A 283 -12.19 -10.44 19.60
C GLN A 283 -13.24 -9.85 18.65
N ASN A 284 -13.19 -10.19 17.35
CA ASN A 284 -14.02 -9.54 16.35
C ASN A 284 -15.33 -10.30 16.07
N ASP A 285 -16.43 -9.76 16.57
CA ASP A 285 -17.78 -10.34 16.44
C ASP A 285 -18.30 -10.43 15.00
N ARG A 286 -17.67 -9.72 14.05
CA ARG A 286 -18.07 -9.78 12.62
C ARG A 286 -17.56 -11.04 11.94
N LEU A 287 -16.53 -11.68 12.48
CA LEU A 287 -15.95 -12.89 11.91
C LEU A 287 -16.80 -14.13 12.27
N PRO A 288 -16.94 -15.11 11.36
CA PRO A 288 -17.54 -16.38 11.72
C PRO A 288 -16.74 -17.07 12.83
N VAL A 289 -17.43 -17.71 13.78
CA VAL A 289 -16.82 -18.47 14.90
C VAL A 289 -15.72 -19.43 14.42
N ARG A 290 -15.92 -20.09 13.28
CA ARG A 290 -14.92 -20.99 12.68
C ARG A 290 -13.62 -20.29 12.30
N ALA A 291 -13.67 -19.03 11.86
CA ALA A 291 -12.48 -18.23 11.56
C ALA A 291 -11.74 -17.86 12.85
N ILE A 292 -12.48 -17.44 13.89
CA ILE A 292 -11.93 -17.12 15.22
C ILE A 292 -11.20 -18.34 15.81
N ILE A 293 -11.83 -19.53 15.79
CA ILE A 293 -11.22 -20.77 16.30
C ILE A 293 -9.91 -21.08 15.56
N ARG A 294 -9.85 -20.89 14.23
CA ARG A 294 -8.61 -21.12 13.46
C ARG A 294 -7.49 -20.19 13.90
N VAL A 295 -7.80 -18.91 14.11
CA VAL A 295 -6.83 -17.92 14.60
C VAL A 295 -6.31 -18.32 15.99
N LEU A 296 -7.21 -18.62 16.92
CA LEU A 296 -6.87 -19.02 18.29
C LEU A 296 -6.02 -20.30 18.33
N PHE A 297 -6.41 -21.32 17.57
CA PHE A 297 -5.68 -22.58 17.49
C PHE A 297 -4.26 -22.37 16.94
N ASN A 298 -4.12 -21.53 15.91
CA ASN A 298 -2.81 -21.21 15.36
C ASN A 298 -1.90 -20.51 16.38
N GLU A 299 -2.42 -19.52 17.13
CA GLU A 299 -1.66 -18.89 18.20
C GLU A 299 -1.28 -19.87 19.32
N GLN A 300 -2.19 -20.78 19.70
CA GLN A 300 -1.90 -21.84 20.66
C GLN A 300 -0.75 -22.74 20.17
N THR A 301 -0.72 -23.11 18.88
CA THR A 301 0.38 -23.91 18.33
C THR A 301 1.72 -23.14 18.28
N LYS A 302 1.70 -21.83 18.01
CA LYS A 302 2.92 -21.00 18.06
C LYS A 302 3.47 -20.92 19.49
N LEU A 303 2.60 -20.71 20.47
CA LEU A 303 2.94 -20.69 21.90
C LEU A 303 3.45 -22.07 22.37
N SER A 304 2.76 -23.16 22.02
CA SER A 304 3.17 -24.53 22.34
C SER A 304 4.56 -24.83 21.81
N ARG A 305 4.87 -24.46 20.56
CA ARG A 305 6.22 -24.66 20.00
C ARG A 305 7.30 -23.87 20.74
N HIS A 306 6.98 -22.66 21.20
CA HIS A 306 7.88 -21.90 22.08
C HIS A 306 8.04 -22.54 23.46
N MET A 307 6.97 -23.15 23.99
CA MET A 307 7.00 -23.89 25.25
C MET A 307 7.75 -25.21 25.12
N ASP A 308 7.63 -25.94 24.01
CA ASP A 308 8.38 -27.17 23.74
C ASP A 308 9.88 -26.88 23.53
N TRP A 309 10.21 -25.71 22.97
CA TRP A 309 11.58 -25.21 22.83
C TRP A 309 12.21 -24.76 24.17
N SER A 310 11.42 -24.21 25.10
CA SER A 310 11.89 -23.78 26.43
C SER A 310 11.62 -24.79 27.57
N GLY A 311 10.83 -25.82 27.33
CA GLY A 311 10.12 -26.57 28.37
C GLY A 311 10.46 -28.06 28.46
N SER A 312 11.53 -28.54 27.84
CA SER A 312 12.01 -29.92 28.04
C SER A 312 12.67 -30.16 29.43
N SER A 313 12.31 -29.39 30.46
CA SER A 313 12.92 -29.49 31.80
C SER A 313 11.95 -29.74 32.96
N ILE A 314 10.64 -29.92 32.72
CA ILE A 314 9.73 -30.27 33.82
C ILE A 314 9.37 -31.76 33.72
N CYS A 315 10.28 -32.55 34.29
CA CYS A 315 10.07 -33.85 34.94
C CYS A 315 9.00 -34.80 34.37
N SER A 316 9.42 -35.70 33.47
CA SER A 316 8.92 -37.08 33.43
C SER A 316 9.89 -37.99 34.20
N THR A 317 10.06 -37.74 35.50
CA THR A 317 10.68 -38.71 36.41
C THR A 317 9.59 -39.42 37.19
N THR A 318 9.63 -40.75 37.10
CA THR A 318 8.80 -41.78 37.76
C THR A 318 7.52 -42.19 37.05
N ARG A 319 7.68 -43.03 36.03
CA ARG A 319 7.14 -44.41 36.01
C ARG A 319 7.57 -45.11 34.72
N SER A 320 8.65 -45.87 34.81
CA SER A 320 8.74 -47.12 34.05
C SER A 320 8.13 -48.23 34.91
N PRO A 321 7.57 -49.27 34.30
CA PRO A 321 8.43 -50.44 34.14
C PRO A 321 8.35 -51.09 32.73
N THR A 322 9.52 -51.51 32.23
CA THR A 322 9.87 -52.80 31.56
C THR A 322 8.90 -53.43 30.54
N ASN A 323 9.27 -53.99 29.38
CA ASN A 323 10.51 -54.15 28.58
C ASN A 323 10.04 -54.82 27.23
N PRO A 324 10.89 -55.43 26.36
CA PRO A 324 11.19 -54.97 25.00
C PRO A 324 10.74 -55.91 23.85
N SER A 325 10.76 -55.44 22.60
CA SER A 325 11.22 -56.20 21.41
C SER A 325 10.88 -55.48 20.10
N GLY A 326 11.82 -55.47 19.14
CA GLY A 326 11.52 -55.20 17.74
C GLY A 326 12.44 -54.18 17.07
N SER A 327 13.62 -54.64 16.68
CA SER A 327 14.58 -53.95 15.83
C SER A 327 14.08 -53.80 14.38
N HIS A 328 14.22 -52.62 13.77
CA HIS A 328 15.04 -52.33 12.57
C HIS A 328 14.52 -51.12 11.74
N TYR A 329 15.36 -50.07 11.69
CA TYR A 329 15.69 -49.14 10.59
C TYR A 329 14.56 -48.50 9.76
N PHE A 330 14.46 -47.16 9.84
CA PHE A 330 14.78 -46.25 8.71
C PHE A 330 15.12 -44.86 9.27
N ASP A 331 16.33 -44.42 8.97
CA ASP A 331 16.97 -43.17 9.39
C ASP A 331 16.52 -42.01 8.49
N ALA A 332 15.83 -41.04 9.07
CA ALA A 332 15.59 -39.73 8.48
C ALA A 332 15.34 -38.70 9.59
N GLY A 333 16.26 -37.74 9.73
CA GLY A 333 15.98 -36.48 10.41
C GLY A 333 17.04 -36.10 11.43
N SER A 334 17.98 -35.25 10.97
CA SER A 334 18.82 -34.34 11.74
C SER A 334 18.35 -34.14 13.18
N GLY A 335 18.90 -34.93 14.09
CA GLY A 335 18.61 -34.87 15.52
C GLY A 335 18.98 -33.50 16.06
N ALA A 336 17.99 -32.80 16.61
CA ALA A 336 18.22 -31.71 17.54
C ALA A 336 19.14 -32.25 18.64
N ARG A 337 20.41 -31.83 18.65
CA ARG A 337 21.30 -32.11 19.76
C ARG A 337 20.69 -31.46 20.99
N CYS A 338 20.27 -32.26 21.97
CA CYS A 338 19.95 -31.77 23.29
C CYS A 338 21.17 -31.01 23.83
N LEU A 339 21.00 -29.72 24.12
CA LEU A 339 22.06 -28.93 24.72
C LEU A 339 22.39 -29.51 26.09
N SER A 340 23.67 -29.74 26.36
CA SER A 340 24.15 -30.23 27.65
C SER A 340 23.81 -29.23 28.75
N LYS A 341 23.63 -29.70 30.00
CA LYS A 341 23.40 -28.85 31.19
C LYS A 341 24.46 -27.74 31.33
N ARG A 342 25.69 -27.99 30.84
CA ARG A 342 26.77 -27.00 30.77
C ARG A 342 26.46 -25.90 29.74
N GLU A 343 25.95 -26.24 28.56
CA GLU A 343 25.62 -25.29 27.49
C GLU A 343 24.42 -24.42 27.86
N MET A 344 23.41 -24.97 28.55
CA MET A 344 22.29 -24.19 29.07
C MET A 344 22.73 -23.17 30.14
N ASN A 345 23.65 -23.57 31.03
CA ASN A 345 24.23 -22.66 32.01
C ASN A 345 25.05 -21.54 31.34
N VAL A 346 25.75 -21.84 30.24
CA VAL A 346 26.48 -20.83 29.45
C VAL A 346 25.51 -19.85 28.80
N GLN A 347 24.43 -20.32 28.17
CA GLN A 347 23.41 -19.44 27.58
C GLN A 347 22.70 -18.59 28.64
N GLN A 348 22.40 -19.15 29.82
CA GLN A 348 21.77 -18.41 30.92
C GLN A 348 22.74 -17.41 31.58
N ALA A 349 24.04 -17.68 31.57
CA ALA A 349 25.07 -16.72 31.95
C ALA A 349 25.20 -15.61 30.90
N GLU A 350 25.14 -15.94 29.61
CA GLU A 350 25.17 -14.97 28.52
C GLU A 350 23.94 -14.07 28.52
N ILE A 351 22.74 -14.60 28.76
CA ILE A 351 21.51 -13.79 28.92
C ILE A 351 21.63 -12.86 30.12
N ARG A 352 22.21 -13.30 31.25
CA ARG A 352 22.46 -12.42 32.40
C ARG A 352 23.46 -11.32 32.05
N ARG A 353 24.55 -11.66 31.36
CA ARG A 353 25.54 -10.68 30.89
C ARG A 353 24.91 -9.66 29.94
N LEU A 354 24.10 -10.11 28.98
CA LEU A 354 23.41 -9.23 28.03
C LEU A 354 22.39 -8.32 28.73
N ARG A 355 21.70 -8.79 29.77
CA ARG A 355 20.83 -7.94 30.58
C ARG A 355 21.61 -6.85 31.31
N GLU A 356 22.76 -7.19 31.87
CA GLU A 356 23.66 -6.21 32.50
C GLU A 356 24.23 -5.21 31.47
N ASP A 357 24.59 -5.69 30.27
CA ASP A 357 25.04 -4.85 29.14
C ASP A 357 23.94 -3.86 28.71
N VAL A 358 22.68 -4.30 28.64
CA VAL A 358 21.55 -3.43 28.29
C VAL A 358 21.33 -2.36 29.36
N VAL A 359 21.40 -2.71 30.65
CA VAL A 359 21.27 -1.73 31.73
C VAL A 359 22.43 -0.71 31.70
N ARG A 360 23.66 -1.18 31.45
CA ARG A 360 24.82 -0.29 31.25
C ARG A 360 24.60 0.66 30.07
N LEU A 361 24.24 0.13 28.91
CA LEU A 361 23.99 0.92 27.71
C LEU A 361 22.85 1.93 27.90
N GLN A 362 21.79 1.57 28.62
CA GLN A 362 20.73 2.50 28.98
C GLN A 362 21.24 3.64 29.87
N SER A 363 22.12 3.34 30.83
CA SER A 363 22.75 4.36 31.67
C SER A 363 23.67 5.29 30.87
N GLU A 364 24.45 4.76 29.92
CA GLU A 364 25.31 5.54 29.04
C GLU A 364 24.51 6.41 28.06
N CYS A 365 23.43 5.86 27.48
CA CYS A 365 22.49 6.62 26.66
C CYS A 365 21.85 7.76 27.46
N GLY A 366 21.46 7.50 28.71
CA GLY A 366 20.93 8.51 29.63
C GLY A 366 21.93 9.62 29.95
N ALA A 367 23.18 9.25 30.24
CA ALA A 367 24.27 10.20 30.49
C ALA A 367 24.57 11.06 29.25
N MET A 368 24.58 10.46 28.07
CA MET A 368 24.77 11.16 26.80
C MET A 368 23.61 12.12 26.48
N HIS A 369 22.38 11.72 26.78
CA HIS A 369 21.20 12.56 26.64
C HIS A 369 21.29 13.80 27.54
N LEU A 370 21.73 13.61 28.80
CA LEU A 370 21.94 14.70 29.76
C LEU A 370 23.08 15.64 29.34
N GLN A 371 24.14 15.11 28.71
CA GLN A 371 25.19 15.94 28.11
C GLN A 371 24.68 16.77 26.93
N LEU A 372 23.83 16.18 26.08
CA LEU A 372 23.20 16.88 24.96
C LEU A 372 22.32 18.04 25.47
N GLU A 373 21.54 17.80 26.52
CA GLU A 373 20.68 18.80 27.17
C GLU A 373 21.50 19.96 27.75
N ARG A 374 22.60 19.66 28.47
CA ARG A 374 23.52 20.69 29.00
C ARG A 374 24.22 21.51 27.90
N LEU A 375 24.52 20.89 26.75
CA LEU A 375 25.08 21.60 25.59
C LEU A 375 24.03 22.47 24.89
N MET A 376 22.75 22.09 24.91
CA MET A 376 21.65 22.91 24.41
C MET A 376 21.39 24.12 25.32
N GLU A 377 21.46 23.96 26.64
CA GLU A 377 21.31 25.05 27.60
C GLU A 377 22.48 26.04 27.56
N LYS A 378 23.72 25.58 27.40
CA LYS A 378 24.88 26.47 27.20
C LYS A 378 24.84 27.25 25.89
N LYS A 379 24.17 26.73 24.85
CA LYS A 379 23.93 27.45 23.59
C LYS A 379 22.84 28.53 23.69
N SER A 380 22.01 28.54 24.73
CA SER A 380 20.97 29.57 24.91
C SER A 380 21.47 30.83 25.63
N SER A 381 22.65 30.79 26.27
CA SER A 381 23.22 31.92 27.04
C SER A 381 24.39 32.65 26.36
N GLY A 382 24.75 32.31 25.12
CA GLY A 382 25.85 32.96 24.42
C GLY A 382 25.76 32.93 22.90
N SER A 383 25.61 34.11 22.32
CA SER A 383 25.86 34.48 20.91
C SER A 383 24.76 34.19 19.87
N LYS A 384 24.27 35.31 19.29
CA LYS A 384 23.64 35.39 17.96
C LYS A 384 24.52 34.68 16.92
N GLY A 385 23.94 33.76 16.16
CA GLY A 385 24.61 33.10 15.04
C GLY A 385 23.85 31.90 14.51
N PHE A 386 23.13 32.11 13.41
CA PHE A 386 22.38 31.11 12.64
C PHE A 386 23.23 29.89 12.26
N PHE A 387 22.83 28.66 12.62
CA PHE A 387 23.05 27.47 11.77
C PHE A 387 22.02 26.36 12.08
N ARG A 388 21.21 26.02 11.06
CA ARG A 388 20.13 25.01 11.10
C ARG A 388 20.69 23.61 10.86
N TRP A 389 20.61 22.71 11.84
CA TRP A 389 20.73 21.28 11.60
C TRP A 389 19.34 20.68 11.40
N LYS A 390 18.86 20.66 10.15
CA LYS A 390 17.76 19.77 9.72
C LYS A 390 18.37 18.65 8.89
N ARG A 391 18.84 17.59 9.55
CA ARG A 391 18.89 16.20 9.06
C ARG A 391 19.66 15.36 10.06
N LEU A 392 18.92 14.60 10.86
CA LEU A 392 19.10 13.19 11.18
C LEU A 392 17.94 12.83 12.09
N GLY A 393 16.90 12.24 11.49
CA GLY A 393 15.72 11.78 12.21
C GLY A 393 16.04 10.49 12.95
N LEU A 394 16.12 10.57 14.27
CA LEU A 394 15.93 9.46 15.18
C LEU A 394 14.95 9.96 16.24
N VAL A 395 13.70 9.52 16.15
CA VAL A 395 12.69 9.73 17.18
C VAL A 395 12.81 8.55 18.15
N PRO A 396 13.08 8.75 19.44
CA PRO A 396 12.81 7.72 20.44
C PRO A 396 11.43 8.00 21.04
N SER A 397 10.44 7.24 20.59
CA SER A 397 9.17 7.09 21.32
C SER A 397 9.22 5.77 22.06
N ILE A 398 9.64 5.78 23.32
CA ILE A 398 9.34 4.72 24.29
C ILE A 398 8.99 5.40 25.61
N ARG A 399 7.72 5.79 25.74
CA ARG A 399 7.08 5.98 27.05
C ARG A 399 6.19 4.76 27.28
N GLY A 400 6.81 3.65 27.65
CA GLY A 400 6.13 2.44 28.12
C GLY A 400 6.40 2.30 29.61
N SER A 401 5.48 2.80 30.43
CA SER A 401 5.48 2.57 31.87
C SER A 401 5.15 1.11 32.13
N VAL A 402 6.15 0.29 32.46
CA VAL A 402 5.94 -1.03 33.05
C VAL A 402 6.45 -0.97 34.48
N ASN A 403 5.53 -0.73 35.41
CA ASN A 403 5.74 -1.02 36.82
C ASN A 403 5.78 -2.54 36.96
N VAL A 404 6.92 -3.09 37.35
CA VAL A 404 7.00 -4.44 37.92
C VAL A 404 7.30 -4.26 39.40
N GLU A 405 6.25 -4.31 40.22
CA GLU A 405 6.39 -4.46 41.67
C GLU A 405 7.09 -5.78 41.97
N LYS A 406 8.15 -5.68 42.76
CA LYS A 406 8.98 -6.78 43.23
C LYS A 406 8.38 -7.29 44.54
N MET A 407 7.56 -8.33 44.50
CA MET A 407 7.14 -9.06 45.70
C MET A 407 8.24 -10.05 46.08
N THR A 408 8.91 -9.77 47.20
CA THR A 408 9.80 -10.68 47.90
C THR A 408 8.99 -11.55 48.85
N ASN A 409 9.09 -12.88 48.69
CA ASN A 409 8.58 -13.85 49.65
C ASN A 409 9.37 -13.74 50.96
N GLY A 410 8.66 -13.50 52.05
CA GLY A 410 9.10 -13.77 53.42
C GLY A 410 8.14 -14.80 54.02
N GLU A 411 8.69 -15.91 54.47
CA GLU A 411 8.00 -16.91 55.29
C GLU A 411 7.84 -16.33 56.71
N GLU A 412 6.66 -16.49 57.33
CA GLU A 412 6.49 -17.02 58.69
C GLU A 412 5.00 -17.09 59.12
N GLU A 413 4.63 -18.32 59.46
CA GLU A 413 3.64 -18.87 60.40
C GLU A 413 2.38 -18.13 60.91
N SER A 414 1.28 -18.91 60.85
CA SER A 414 0.29 -19.20 61.91
C SER A 414 -0.82 -18.19 62.26
N GLY A 415 -2.08 -18.67 62.17
CA GLY A 415 -3.18 -18.19 63.02
C GLY A 415 -4.55 -18.00 62.36
N ASP A 416 -5.31 -19.11 62.29
CA ASP A 416 -6.75 -19.31 62.55
C ASP A 416 -7.82 -18.16 62.52
N ASN A 417 -9.03 -18.55 62.06
CA ASN A 417 -10.35 -17.87 62.07
C ASN A 417 -10.54 -16.68 61.12
N GLY A 418 -11.62 -16.48 60.36
CA GLY A 418 -13.00 -16.97 60.38
C GLY A 418 -13.90 -15.80 59.94
N GLU A 419 -14.90 -16.09 59.09
CA GLU A 419 -16.06 -15.23 58.74
C GLU A 419 -15.88 -14.12 57.68
N GLY A 420 -16.82 -14.10 56.73
CA GLY A 420 -16.83 -13.24 55.55
C GLY A 420 -17.69 -11.99 55.69
N PHE A 421 -17.74 -11.17 54.63
CA PHE A 421 -18.90 -10.36 54.23
C PHE A 421 -18.67 -9.73 52.84
N GLU A 422 -19.78 -9.54 52.13
CA GLU A 422 -20.00 -9.00 50.79
C GLU A 422 -19.42 -7.60 50.45
N PRO A 423 -19.37 -7.22 49.15
CA PRO A 423 -18.65 -6.05 48.67
C PRO A 423 -19.45 -4.73 48.79
N ARG A 424 -18.78 -3.66 49.23
CA ARG A 424 -19.30 -2.28 49.23
C ARG A 424 -18.63 -1.40 48.17
N THR A 425 -19.45 -0.89 47.27
CA THR A 425 -19.20 0.20 46.33
C THR A 425 -19.10 1.57 47.04
N PRO A 426 -18.24 2.48 46.58
CA PRO A 426 -18.46 3.93 46.66
C PRO A 426 -18.52 4.51 45.23
N GLY A 427 -19.45 5.38 44.81
CA GLY A 427 -20.17 6.41 45.54
C GLY A 427 -19.67 7.81 45.13
N ASN A 428 -20.21 8.35 44.02
CA ASN A 428 -20.38 9.76 43.65
C ASN A 428 -19.29 10.80 43.98
N MET A 429 -18.72 11.44 42.94
CA MET A 429 -18.26 12.83 43.00
C MET A 429 -18.87 13.68 41.88
N LYS A 430 -19.23 14.90 42.29
CA LYS A 430 -20.21 15.82 41.69
C LYS A 430 -19.71 16.54 40.43
N THR A 431 -20.70 16.83 39.60
CA THR A 431 -20.72 17.77 38.47
C THR A 431 -20.42 19.21 38.88
N ARG A 432 -19.77 19.97 37.99
CA ARG A 432 -19.91 21.44 37.93
C ARG A 432 -20.14 21.88 36.48
N LEU A 433 -21.35 22.38 36.25
CA LEU A 433 -21.81 23.10 35.06
C LEU A 433 -21.01 24.39 34.85
N VAL A 434 -20.68 24.70 33.59
CA VAL A 434 -20.58 26.08 33.10
C VAL A 434 -21.52 26.20 31.90
N LYS A 435 -22.45 27.15 32.00
CA LYS A 435 -23.52 27.46 31.04
C LYS A 435 -23.27 28.82 30.41
N GLY A 436 -23.56 28.93 29.11
CA GLY A 436 -23.76 30.18 28.36
C GLY A 436 -22.94 30.19 27.07
N ARG A 437 -23.47 30.43 25.87
CA ARG A 437 -24.72 31.10 25.48
C ARG A 437 -25.04 30.71 24.01
N THR A 438 -26.23 30.18 23.74
CA THR A 438 -26.79 30.01 22.39
C THR A 438 -27.98 30.95 22.23
N THR A 439 -28.05 31.65 21.10
CA THR A 439 -29.25 32.35 20.60
C THR A 439 -29.70 31.69 19.30
N PRO A 440 -30.99 31.34 19.12
CA PRO A 440 -31.48 30.69 17.90
C PRO A 440 -32.13 31.70 16.95
N SER A 441 -31.87 31.59 15.65
CA SER A 441 -32.62 32.30 14.60
C SER A 441 -33.76 31.45 14.06
N ARG A 442 -34.95 32.04 14.11
CA ARG A 442 -36.28 31.54 13.74
C ARG A 442 -36.41 31.20 12.25
N TRP A 443 -37.30 30.24 12.02
CA TRP A 443 -37.92 29.87 10.75
C TRP A 443 -38.59 31.05 10.02
N ARG A 444 -38.52 31.04 8.69
CA ARG A 444 -39.52 31.69 7.83
C ARG A 444 -39.78 30.81 6.60
N LYS A 445 -41.00 30.27 6.51
CA LYS A 445 -41.61 29.76 5.27
C LYS A 445 -42.06 30.96 4.44
N SER A 446 -41.89 30.91 3.13
CA SER A 446 -42.80 31.52 2.16
C SER A 446 -42.71 30.74 0.86
N MET A 447 -43.88 30.38 0.34
CA MET A 447 -44.06 29.89 -1.02
C MET A 447 -43.96 31.06 -1.99
N SER A 448 -43.34 30.83 -3.15
CA SER A 448 -43.98 30.99 -4.45
C SER A 448 -43.16 30.26 -5.51
#